data_AF-A0A6V8CV47-F1
#
_entry.id   AF-A0A6V8CV47-F1
#
_cell.length_a   1.000
_cell.length_b   1.000
_cell.length_c   1.000
_cell.angle_alpha   90.00
_cell.angle_beta   90.00
_cell.angle_gamma   90.00
#
_symmetry.space_group_name_H-M   'P 1'
#
loop_
_entity.id
_entity.type
_entity.pdbx_description
1 polymer ?
#
loop_
_entity_poly.entity_id
_entity_poly.type
_entity_poly.pdbx_seq_one_letter_code
_entity_poly.pdbx_strand_id
1 'polypeptide(L)'
;MKAMTSDLDDPEVAKAIRKFSLQNALEYDGAGEMKSVLGRMFGAHPNLKKHARDLVGLIQNAVDDANKLANEQGLEHVRILLEEEAPEALEKRVKERREGLRPLDGEPTGVVLRFAPNPNGPMSLGHSRGVVINSEFARMHEGEVILRFDDTDTKRKPPSIKAYDTIVKEFEWITGRAPDRIVTASERMPLYLEHVIEDIEAERAYVCTCTAGDFKELRDGKAPCPCRSLTATEHVERWEKMNNSKGGWQDGDAVVRIRTDLNLPNPALRDWPALRIQTTPHPKVGDTYRVWPLLDYQSAIEDHLQGVTHIVRGKDLMDSTRKQTLLYEMRGWTYPHTLYWGRVKVHEFGSFSTSEMRTDIEAGTYSGWDDPRLPTIAAFRSKGYAPEAIRSFWLEQGLTQKDIAVSMKTIESHNVKAIESSTPRYSFVQDPVSRRLEMNETWPSNCFNIPSHPENASMGNRQWPAPKDGDSILMQATDLSASLRLKEFANVTVSEDAAIVEDFDRSDRRQIIHWVLEHHSRDAVLLTVEGNQIKRLLGRLENVDLEIGKVVQLERVGFAIVTKIQEDGTLVFTYLHD
;
A
#
# COMPACT_ATOMS: atom_id res chain seq x y z
N MET A 1 20.13 15.99 60.41
CA MET A 1 20.13 15.00 59.31
C MET A 1 18.69 14.61 59.04
N LYS A 2 18.06 15.16 57.98
CA LYS A 2 16.80 14.62 57.45
C LYS A 2 17.16 13.35 56.67
N ALA A 3 16.56 12.23 57.01
CA ALA A 3 16.72 10.98 56.27
C ALA A 3 16.25 11.22 54.81
N MET A 4 17.13 10.96 53.84
CA MET A 4 16.75 10.84 52.44
C MET A 4 15.96 9.54 52.30
N THR A 5 14.64 9.64 52.21
CA THR A 5 13.76 8.56 51.76
C THR A 5 14.20 8.12 50.37
N SER A 6 14.36 6.81 50.17
CA SER A 6 14.72 6.25 48.87
C SER A 6 13.59 6.57 47.87
N ASP A 7 13.92 6.86 46.61
CA ASP A 7 12.92 7.13 45.55
C ASP A 7 11.91 5.97 45.37
N LEU A 8 12.19 4.79 45.92
CA LEU A 8 11.31 3.62 45.93
C LEU A 8 10.33 3.59 47.12
N ASP A 9 10.59 4.37 48.18
CA ASP A 9 9.73 4.46 49.38
C ASP A 9 8.62 5.53 49.22
N ASP A 10 8.53 6.15 48.04
CA ASP A 10 7.49 7.12 47.72
C ASP A 10 6.11 6.41 47.67
N PRO A 11 5.13 6.82 48.49
CA PRO A 11 3.78 6.27 48.48
C PRO A 11 3.11 6.29 47.10
N GLU A 12 3.47 7.26 46.25
CA GLU A 12 2.94 7.36 44.88
C GLU A 12 3.47 6.24 43.97
N VAL A 13 4.70 5.77 44.21
CA VAL A 13 5.29 4.65 43.47
C VAL A 13 4.60 3.33 43.85
N ALA A 14 4.35 3.11 45.14
CA ALA A 14 3.60 1.95 45.61
C ALA A 14 2.16 1.93 45.06
N LYS A 15 1.50 3.09 45.06
CA LYS A 15 0.15 3.25 44.48
C LYS A 15 0.14 2.98 42.98
N ALA A 16 1.14 3.48 42.24
CA ALA A 16 1.27 3.23 40.81
C ALA A 16 1.52 1.76 40.47
N ILE A 17 2.40 1.07 41.21
CA ILE A 17 2.65 -0.36 41.05
C ILE A 17 1.35 -1.14 41.23
N ARG A 18 0.64 -0.91 42.34
CA ARG A 18 -0.63 -1.58 42.64
C ARG A 18 -1.69 -1.32 41.57
N LYS A 19 -1.86 -0.06 41.17
CA LYS A 19 -2.79 0.35 40.10
C LYS A 19 -2.53 -0.41 38.80
N PHE A 20 -1.28 -0.39 38.32
CA PHE A 20 -0.94 -1.04 37.06
C PHE A 20 -1.01 -2.57 37.14
N SER A 21 -0.72 -3.17 38.31
CA SER A 21 -0.88 -4.62 38.51
C SER A 21 -2.34 -5.05 38.49
N LEU A 22 -3.24 -4.34 39.18
CA LEU A 22 -4.68 -4.62 39.15
C LEU A 22 -5.27 -4.41 37.74
N GLN A 23 -4.87 -3.31 37.07
CA GLN A 23 -5.27 -3.04 35.68
C GLN A 23 -4.76 -4.13 34.74
N ASN A 24 -3.54 -4.62 34.92
CA ASN A 24 -2.96 -5.65 34.08
C ASN A 24 -3.58 -7.03 34.36
N ALA A 25 -3.95 -7.35 35.60
CA ALA A 25 -4.70 -8.56 35.91
C ALA A 25 -6.09 -8.56 35.24
N LEU A 26 -6.78 -7.42 35.20
CA LEU A 26 -8.07 -7.29 34.50
C LEU A 26 -7.96 -7.43 32.97
N GLU A 27 -6.95 -6.80 32.38
CA GLU A 27 -6.73 -6.85 30.91
C GLU A 27 -6.37 -8.25 30.39
N TYR A 28 -5.80 -9.10 31.24
CA TYR A 28 -5.29 -10.41 30.89
C TYR A 28 -5.99 -11.54 31.66
N ASP A 29 -7.23 -11.31 32.10
CA ASP A 29 -8.09 -12.33 32.73
C ASP A 29 -7.41 -13.11 33.88
N GLY A 30 -6.67 -12.40 34.75
CA GLY A 30 -5.95 -12.99 35.89
C GLY A 30 -4.57 -13.59 35.55
N ALA A 31 -4.07 -13.36 34.33
CA ALA A 31 -2.75 -13.76 33.85
C ALA A 31 -1.86 -12.55 33.48
N GLY A 32 -1.87 -11.50 34.31
CA GLY A 32 -1.02 -10.33 34.13
C GLY A 32 0.48 -10.67 34.22
N GLU A 33 1.31 -9.88 33.53
CA GLU A 33 2.76 -10.08 33.46
C GLU A 33 3.55 -8.87 33.98
N MET A 34 4.56 -9.12 34.81
CA MET A 34 5.47 -8.09 35.35
C MET A 34 6.08 -7.20 34.27
N LYS A 35 6.44 -7.75 33.10
CA LYS A 35 7.04 -6.96 32.00
C LYS A 35 6.09 -5.89 31.46
N SER A 36 4.79 -6.18 31.41
CA SER A 36 3.76 -5.23 30.98
C SER A 36 3.66 -4.07 31.97
N VAL A 37 3.59 -4.38 33.26
CA VAL A 37 3.52 -3.40 34.35
C VAL A 37 4.80 -2.56 34.45
N LEU A 38 5.97 -3.18 34.29
CA LEU A 38 7.27 -2.50 34.26
C LEU A 38 7.35 -1.44 33.15
N GLY A 39 6.83 -1.77 31.96
CA GLY A 39 6.74 -0.83 30.85
C GLY A 39 5.87 0.39 31.17
N ARG A 40 4.72 0.17 31.84
CA ARG A 40 3.82 1.25 32.29
C ARG A 40 4.45 2.11 33.37
N MET A 41 5.13 1.48 34.34
CA MET A 41 5.85 2.18 35.41
C MET A 41 6.94 3.12 34.86
N PHE A 42 7.71 2.69 33.86
CA PHE A 42 8.70 3.57 33.23
C PHE A 42 8.10 4.65 32.34
N GLY A 43 6.88 4.44 31.82
CA GLY A 43 6.12 5.46 31.11
C GLY A 43 5.60 6.55 32.04
N ALA A 44 5.07 6.18 33.21
CA ALA A 44 4.54 7.11 34.20
C ALA A 44 5.64 7.81 35.02
N HIS A 45 6.72 7.08 35.36
CA HIS A 45 7.82 7.57 36.18
C HIS A 45 9.18 7.28 35.51
N PRO A 46 9.61 8.07 34.51
CA PRO A 46 10.86 7.84 33.78
C PRO A 46 12.12 7.80 34.67
N ASN A 47 12.10 8.49 35.82
CA ASN A 47 13.21 8.54 36.76
C ASN A 47 13.51 7.19 37.44
N LEU A 48 12.52 6.30 37.54
CA LEU A 48 12.66 4.98 38.16
C LEU A 48 13.47 4.00 37.32
N LYS A 49 13.79 4.32 36.05
CA LYS A 49 14.69 3.50 35.22
C LYS A 49 16.05 3.24 35.86
N LYS A 50 16.51 4.15 36.72
CA LYS A 50 17.77 4.04 37.47
C LYS A 50 17.73 2.96 38.54
N HIS A 51 16.52 2.60 39.01
CA HIS A 51 16.26 1.61 40.07
C HIS A 51 15.59 0.33 39.52
N ALA A 52 15.76 0.05 38.23
CA ALA A 52 15.05 -1.03 37.54
C ALA A 52 15.24 -2.41 38.21
N ARG A 53 16.41 -2.70 38.76
CA ARG A 53 16.69 -3.99 39.42
C ARG A 53 15.85 -4.20 40.68
N ASP A 54 15.68 -3.15 41.47
CA ASP A 54 14.96 -3.21 42.74
C ASP A 54 13.43 -3.19 42.51
N LEU A 55 12.99 -2.47 41.47
CA LEU A 55 11.58 -2.35 41.11
C LEU A 55 10.97 -3.66 40.58
N VAL A 56 11.76 -4.50 39.93
CA VAL A 56 11.29 -5.79 39.37
C VAL A 56 10.70 -6.69 40.44
N GLY A 57 11.34 -6.80 41.61
CA GLY A 57 10.85 -7.63 42.71
C GLY A 57 9.52 -7.12 43.29
N LEU A 58 9.41 -5.80 43.47
CA LEU A 58 8.19 -5.17 43.98
C LEU A 58 7.02 -5.31 43.01
N ILE A 59 7.26 -5.11 41.71
CA ILE A 59 6.23 -5.28 40.67
C ILE A 59 5.82 -6.74 40.55
N GLN A 60 6.77 -7.69 40.57
CA GLN A 60 6.46 -9.11 40.46
C GLN A 60 5.49 -9.55 41.57
N ASN A 61 5.79 -9.19 42.82
CA ASN A 61 4.90 -9.48 43.94
C ASN A 61 3.51 -8.87 43.77
N ALA A 62 3.44 -7.60 43.36
CA ALA A 62 2.15 -6.93 43.16
C ALA A 62 1.33 -7.52 42.00
N VAL A 63 1.99 -8.00 40.93
CA VAL A 63 1.32 -8.70 39.82
C VAL A 63 0.81 -10.06 40.27
N ASP A 64 1.62 -10.80 41.03
CA ASP A 64 1.22 -12.11 41.55
C ASP A 64 0.03 -11.99 42.51
N ASP A 65 0.03 -10.97 43.38
CA ASP A 65 -1.10 -10.67 44.27
C ASP A 65 -2.36 -10.28 43.49
N ALA A 66 -2.23 -9.46 42.45
CA ALA A 66 -3.36 -9.04 41.62
C ALA A 66 -3.96 -10.23 40.83
N ASN A 67 -3.10 -11.08 40.26
CA ASN A 67 -3.53 -12.32 39.59
C ASN A 67 -4.18 -13.29 40.57
N LYS A 68 -3.64 -13.42 41.77
CA LYS A 68 -4.24 -14.26 42.82
C LYS A 68 -5.62 -13.76 43.22
N LEU A 69 -5.79 -12.45 43.43
CA LEU A 69 -7.09 -11.83 43.69
C LEU A 69 -8.10 -12.11 42.57
N ALA A 70 -7.68 -11.97 41.31
CA ALA A 70 -8.51 -12.28 40.15
C ALA A 70 -8.95 -13.74 40.12
N ASN A 71 -8.04 -14.68 40.41
CA ASN A 71 -8.30 -16.12 40.36
C ASN A 71 -9.15 -16.61 41.54
N GLU A 72 -8.96 -16.05 42.74
CA GLU A 72 -9.68 -16.49 43.96
C GLU A 72 -11.04 -15.81 44.12
N GLN A 73 -11.15 -14.53 43.76
CA GLN A 73 -12.34 -13.69 44.04
C GLN A 73 -13.07 -13.23 42.77
N GLY A 74 -12.54 -13.54 41.59
CA GLY A 74 -13.11 -13.20 40.29
C GLY A 74 -12.70 -11.81 39.80
N LEU A 75 -12.74 -11.63 38.48
CA LEU A 75 -12.36 -10.37 37.81
C LEU A 75 -13.23 -9.18 38.22
N GLU A 76 -14.50 -9.43 38.56
CA GLU A 76 -15.41 -8.35 39.00
C GLU A 76 -14.97 -7.75 40.34
N HIS A 77 -14.40 -8.54 41.24
CA HIS A 77 -13.86 -8.04 42.50
C HIS A 77 -12.65 -7.13 42.26
N VAL A 78 -11.75 -7.53 41.35
CA VAL A 78 -10.58 -6.72 40.97
C VAL A 78 -11.02 -5.42 40.29
N ARG A 79 -12.10 -5.44 39.52
CA ARG A 79 -12.68 -4.26 38.89
C ARG A 79 -13.20 -3.26 39.93
N ILE A 80 -13.95 -3.73 40.93
CA ILE A 80 -14.44 -2.89 42.03
C ILE A 80 -13.27 -2.25 42.79
N LEU A 81 -12.24 -3.03 43.12
CA LEU A 81 -11.03 -2.51 43.79
C LEU A 81 -10.33 -1.43 42.94
N LEU A 82 -10.23 -1.64 41.63
CA LEU A 82 -9.60 -0.66 40.75
C LEU A 82 -10.46 0.61 40.60
N GLU A 83 -11.78 0.48 40.64
CA GLU A 83 -12.73 1.60 40.61
C GLU A 83 -12.65 2.45 41.89
N GLU A 84 -12.48 1.81 43.05
CA GLU A 84 -12.30 2.50 44.34
C GLU A 84 -10.92 3.16 44.48
N GLU A 85 -9.86 2.47 44.05
CA GLU A 85 -8.48 2.93 44.28
C GLU A 85 -7.96 3.89 43.19
N ALA A 86 -8.38 3.70 41.94
CA ALA A 86 -7.90 4.45 40.78
C ALA A 86 -8.89 4.38 39.59
N PRO A 87 -10.04 5.07 39.67
CA PRO A 87 -11.08 5.02 38.64
C PRO A 87 -10.57 5.44 37.25
N GLU A 88 -9.53 6.30 37.19
CA GLU A 88 -8.91 6.72 35.92
C GLU A 88 -8.17 5.59 35.19
N ALA A 89 -7.89 4.46 35.86
CA ALA A 89 -7.28 3.28 35.24
C ALA A 89 -8.30 2.41 34.48
N LEU A 90 -9.60 2.56 34.76
CA LEU A 90 -10.68 1.90 34.02
C LEU A 90 -11.05 2.67 32.74
N GLU A 91 -10.72 3.96 32.69
CA GLU A 91 -10.81 4.74 31.46
C GLU A 91 -9.77 4.25 30.46
N LYS A 92 -10.23 3.47 29.48
CA LYS A 92 -9.43 3.10 28.31
C LYS A 92 -9.06 4.40 27.60
N ARG A 93 -7.88 4.97 27.87
CA ARG A 93 -7.29 6.00 27.03
C ARG A 93 -7.09 5.38 25.65
N VAL A 94 -8.10 5.53 24.80
CA VAL A 94 -7.93 5.40 23.36
C VAL A 94 -6.88 6.45 23.04
N LYS A 95 -5.63 6.04 22.86
CA LYS A 95 -4.66 6.91 22.20
C LYS A 95 -5.32 7.22 20.87
N GLU A 96 -5.83 8.42 20.70
CA GLU A 96 -6.23 8.93 19.40
C GLU A 96 -5.02 8.70 18.50
N ARG A 97 -5.12 7.69 17.64
CA ARG A 97 -4.15 7.53 16.56
C ARG A 97 -4.33 8.78 15.75
N ARG A 98 -3.33 9.67 15.78
CA ARG A 98 -3.34 10.87 14.95
C ARG A 98 -3.57 10.43 13.51
N GLU A 99 -4.70 10.82 12.95
CA GLU A 99 -5.04 10.51 11.57
C GLU A 99 -4.22 11.39 10.63
N GLY A 100 -3.67 10.79 9.59
CA GLY A 100 -2.93 11.51 8.54
C GLY A 100 -1.46 11.80 8.86
N LEU A 101 -0.86 12.63 7.98
CA LEU A 101 0.56 12.95 8.04
C LEU A 101 0.84 14.03 9.08
N ARG A 102 2.04 13.96 9.68
CA ARG A 102 2.57 15.08 10.44
C ARG A 102 2.96 16.19 9.47
N PRO A 103 2.65 17.48 9.75
CA PRO A 103 3.13 18.58 8.93
C PRO A 103 4.65 18.56 8.77
N LEU A 104 5.12 19.14 7.66
CA LEU A 104 6.54 19.38 7.43
C LEU A 104 7.10 20.31 8.51
N ASP A 105 8.37 20.10 8.88
CA ASP A 105 9.04 20.90 9.90
C ASP A 105 9.03 22.39 9.50
N GLY A 106 8.59 23.26 10.43
CA GLY A 106 8.42 24.69 10.18
C GLY A 106 7.14 25.08 9.44
N GLU A 107 6.30 24.10 9.09
CA GLU A 107 5.00 24.27 8.41
C GLU A 107 5.05 25.24 7.22
N PRO A 108 5.97 25.05 6.25
CA PRO A 108 6.11 25.95 5.11
C PRO A 108 4.86 25.96 4.23
N THR A 109 4.62 27.06 3.53
CA THR A 109 3.61 27.19 2.47
C THR A 109 4.27 27.22 1.10
N GLY A 110 3.57 26.79 0.04
CA GLY A 110 4.10 26.83 -1.33
C GLY A 110 5.20 25.80 -1.59
N VAL A 111 5.14 24.65 -0.92
CA VAL A 111 6.13 23.59 -1.11
C VAL A 111 6.05 22.99 -2.52
N VAL A 112 7.20 22.79 -3.15
CA VAL A 112 7.32 22.05 -4.41
C VAL A 112 7.81 20.64 -4.11
N LEU A 113 6.98 19.65 -4.43
CA LEU A 113 7.27 18.22 -4.31
C LEU A 113 7.33 17.57 -5.69
N ARG A 114 7.85 16.34 -5.76
CA ARG A 114 7.79 15.56 -7.01
C ARG A 114 7.67 14.07 -6.80
N PHE A 115 6.88 13.45 -7.67
CA PHE A 115 6.83 12.01 -7.89
C PHE A 115 7.54 11.71 -9.21
N ALA A 116 8.63 10.94 -9.15
CA ALA A 116 9.53 10.74 -10.28
C ALA A 116 9.64 9.25 -10.71
N PRO A 117 8.61 8.69 -11.38
CA PRO A 117 8.63 7.31 -11.83
C PRO A 117 9.48 7.10 -13.09
N ASN A 118 9.97 5.87 -13.29
CA ASN A 118 10.44 5.43 -14.60
C ASN A 118 9.21 4.96 -15.41
N PRO A 119 8.99 5.41 -16.65
CA PRO A 119 7.83 5.02 -17.45
C PRO A 119 8.04 3.68 -18.16
N ASN A 120 8.53 2.64 -17.47
CA ASN A 120 8.76 1.31 -18.06
C ASN A 120 7.56 0.35 -17.94
N GLY A 121 6.48 0.80 -17.28
CA GLY A 121 5.20 0.12 -17.08
C GLY A 121 4.26 1.00 -16.24
N PRO A 122 3.03 0.54 -15.94
CA PRO A 122 2.13 1.24 -15.02
C PRO A 122 2.67 1.28 -13.59
N MET A 123 2.05 2.10 -12.76
CA MET A 123 2.37 2.19 -11.34
C MET A 123 2.06 0.87 -10.63
N SER A 124 2.96 0.51 -9.72
CA SER A 124 2.71 -0.52 -8.71
C SER A 124 2.09 0.07 -7.46
N LEU A 125 1.55 -0.77 -6.58
CA LEU A 125 1.08 -0.34 -5.26
C LEU A 125 2.16 0.45 -4.50
N GLY A 126 3.43 0.05 -4.58
CA GLY A 126 4.54 0.80 -3.98
C GLY A 126 4.70 2.24 -4.52
N HIS A 127 4.44 2.46 -5.82
CA HIS A 127 4.47 3.79 -6.42
C HIS A 127 3.35 4.68 -5.86
N SER A 128 2.15 4.12 -5.63
CA SER A 128 1.04 4.89 -5.07
C SER A 128 1.34 5.51 -3.71
N ARG A 129 2.26 4.93 -2.90
CA ARG A 129 2.73 5.58 -1.68
C ARG A 129 3.36 6.95 -1.96
N GLY A 130 4.24 7.01 -2.96
CA GLY A 130 4.87 8.27 -3.36
C GLY A 130 3.83 9.28 -3.84
N VAL A 131 2.89 8.85 -4.67
CA VAL A 131 1.80 9.70 -5.17
C VAL A 131 0.95 10.25 -4.02
N VAL A 132 0.46 9.39 -3.12
CA VAL A 132 -0.40 9.79 -2.00
C VAL A 132 0.32 10.73 -1.05
N ILE A 133 1.53 10.38 -0.62
CA ILE A 133 2.27 11.16 0.37
C ILE A 133 2.67 12.54 -0.19
N ASN A 134 3.17 12.61 -1.43
CA ASN A 134 3.53 13.90 -2.01
C ASN A 134 2.28 14.77 -2.23
N SER A 135 1.17 14.19 -2.69
CA SER A 135 -0.08 14.93 -2.92
C SER A 135 -0.72 15.42 -1.63
N GLU A 136 -0.65 14.63 -0.56
CA GLU A 136 -1.16 15.05 0.74
C GLU A 136 -0.30 16.17 1.34
N PHE A 137 1.03 16.11 1.25
CA PHE A 137 1.88 17.21 1.67
C PHE A 137 1.62 18.49 0.86
N ALA A 138 1.47 18.38 -0.47
CA ALA A 138 1.10 19.53 -1.29
C ALA A 138 -0.25 20.13 -0.85
N ARG A 139 -1.24 19.29 -0.54
CA ARG A 139 -2.54 19.76 -0.01
C ARG A 139 -2.41 20.47 1.34
N MET A 140 -1.64 19.90 2.26
CA MET A 140 -1.45 20.45 3.62
C MET A 140 -0.69 21.78 3.63
N HIS A 141 0.16 22.01 2.62
CA HIS A 141 1.13 23.11 2.60
C HIS A 141 0.95 24.04 1.38
N GLU A 142 -0.25 24.06 0.78
CA GLU A 142 -0.59 24.91 -0.38
C GLU A 142 0.47 24.83 -1.50
N GLY A 143 0.93 23.62 -1.76
CA GLY A 143 2.05 23.31 -2.64
C GLY A 143 1.65 22.65 -3.97
N GLU A 144 2.66 22.29 -4.73
CA GLU A 144 2.54 21.61 -6.03
C GLU A 144 3.24 20.25 -6.03
N VAL A 145 2.73 19.33 -6.86
CA VAL A 145 3.36 18.04 -7.16
C VAL A 145 3.73 17.99 -8.63
N ILE A 146 5.03 17.87 -8.88
CA ILE A 146 5.57 17.60 -10.21
C ILE A 146 5.54 16.09 -10.47
N LEU A 147 4.88 15.67 -11.56
CA LEU A 147 5.05 14.33 -12.11
C LEU A 147 6.22 14.35 -13.11
N ARG A 148 7.33 13.73 -12.74
CA ARG A 148 8.56 13.73 -13.57
C ARG A 148 8.86 12.32 -14.10
N PHE A 149 8.81 12.13 -15.41
CA PHE A 149 9.23 10.89 -16.03
C PHE A 149 10.75 10.80 -16.10
N ASP A 150 11.35 9.96 -15.27
CA ASP A 150 12.79 9.67 -15.28
C ASP A 150 13.06 8.55 -16.30
N ASP A 151 13.04 8.91 -17.58
CA ASP A 151 13.09 8.00 -18.74
C ASP A 151 14.49 7.85 -19.37
N THR A 152 15.55 8.13 -18.61
CA THR A 152 16.94 8.16 -19.12
C THR A 152 17.66 6.80 -19.14
N ASP A 153 16.93 5.67 -19.05
CA ASP A 153 17.50 4.33 -19.16
C ASP A 153 16.85 3.50 -20.26
N THR A 154 17.46 3.53 -21.44
CA THR A 154 16.99 2.81 -22.63
C THR A 154 17.25 1.30 -22.59
N LYS A 155 17.99 0.78 -21.59
CA LYS A 155 18.35 -0.66 -21.52
C LYS A 155 17.76 -1.40 -20.32
N ARG A 156 17.94 -0.90 -19.09
CA ARG A 156 17.50 -1.65 -17.89
C ARG A 156 16.05 -1.37 -17.51
N LYS A 157 15.58 -0.16 -17.80
CA LYS A 157 14.20 0.28 -17.57
C LYS A 157 13.66 0.97 -18.83
N PRO A 158 13.66 0.29 -19.98
CA PRO A 158 13.32 0.89 -21.26
C PRO A 158 11.92 1.52 -21.16
N PRO A 159 11.79 2.82 -21.50
CA PRO A 159 10.51 3.50 -21.47
C PRO A 159 9.47 2.84 -22.38
N SER A 160 8.21 2.93 -22.00
CA SER A 160 7.06 2.48 -22.78
C SER A 160 6.19 3.69 -23.08
N ILE A 161 5.90 3.94 -24.36
CA ILE A 161 5.05 5.07 -24.78
C ILE A 161 3.68 5.02 -24.10
N LYS A 162 3.11 3.84 -23.89
CA LYS A 162 1.82 3.68 -23.20
C LYS A 162 1.90 4.05 -21.71
N ALA A 163 3.04 3.82 -21.06
CA ALA A 163 3.19 4.06 -19.63
C ALA A 163 3.07 5.54 -19.25
N TYR A 164 3.44 6.47 -20.13
CA TYR A 164 3.29 7.91 -19.87
C TYR A 164 1.83 8.28 -19.60
N ASP A 165 0.93 7.93 -20.53
CA ASP A 165 -0.50 8.20 -20.41
C ASP A 165 -1.13 7.40 -19.25
N THR A 166 -0.75 6.13 -19.09
CA THR A 166 -1.25 5.30 -17.98
C THR A 166 -0.87 5.89 -16.61
N ILE A 167 0.38 6.30 -16.41
CA ILE A 167 0.84 6.85 -15.12
C ILE A 167 0.11 8.16 -14.80
N VAL A 168 -0.13 9.04 -15.78
CA VAL A 168 -0.93 10.27 -15.57
C VAL A 168 -2.34 9.91 -15.11
N LYS A 169 -3.01 8.99 -15.81
CA LYS A 169 -4.37 8.54 -15.46
C LYS A 169 -4.43 7.87 -14.09
N GLU A 170 -3.42 7.09 -13.74
CA GLU A 170 -3.34 6.45 -12.43
C GLU A 170 -3.03 7.46 -11.32
N PHE A 171 -2.21 8.48 -11.59
CA PHE A 171 -2.00 9.60 -10.65
C PHE A 171 -3.30 10.35 -10.38
N GLU A 172 -4.03 10.71 -11.45
CA GLU A 172 -5.34 11.36 -11.36
C GLU A 172 -6.36 10.51 -10.63
N TRP A 173 -6.41 9.22 -10.93
CA TRP A 173 -7.32 8.29 -10.28
C TRP A 173 -7.03 8.17 -8.78
N ILE A 174 -5.76 8.04 -8.38
CA ILE A 174 -5.38 7.94 -6.96
C ILE A 174 -5.68 9.24 -6.21
N THR A 175 -5.38 10.40 -6.79
CA THR A 175 -5.38 11.68 -6.07
C THR A 175 -6.67 12.47 -6.22
N GLY A 176 -7.48 12.16 -7.25
CA GLY A 176 -8.64 12.94 -7.65
C GLY A 176 -8.29 14.23 -8.40
N ARG A 177 -7.01 14.48 -8.71
CA ARG A 177 -6.55 15.68 -9.44
C ARG A 177 -5.39 15.38 -10.40
N ALA A 178 -5.26 16.19 -11.44
CA ALA A 178 -4.08 16.16 -12.29
C ALA A 178 -2.82 16.57 -11.51
N PRO A 179 -1.62 16.07 -11.90
CA PRO A 179 -0.38 16.64 -11.42
C PRO A 179 -0.26 18.10 -11.86
N ASP A 180 0.34 18.95 -11.03
CA ASP A 180 0.42 20.40 -11.30
C ASP A 180 1.36 20.69 -12.48
N ARG A 181 2.42 19.90 -12.62
CA ARG A 181 3.40 19.97 -13.70
C ARG A 181 3.78 18.57 -14.15
N ILE A 182 3.93 18.39 -15.46
CA ILE A 182 4.46 17.16 -16.05
C ILE A 182 5.78 17.49 -16.72
N VAL A 183 6.82 16.74 -16.38
CA VAL A 183 8.18 16.92 -16.90
C VAL A 183 8.69 15.59 -17.44
N THR A 184 9.21 15.57 -18.66
CA THR A 184 9.88 14.39 -19.23
C THR A 184 11.38 14.62 -19.27
N ALA A 185 12.17 13.72 -18.68
CA ALA A 185 13.62 13.91 -18.63
C ALA A 185 14.25 13.86 -20.03
N SER A 186 13.84 12.95 -20.91
CA SER A 186 14.39 12.84 -22.27
C SER A 186 14.18 14.08 -23.14
N GLU A 187 13.10 14.83 -22.93
CA GLU A 187 12.82 16.11 -23.62
C GLU A 187 13.75 17.23 -23.15
N ARG A 188 14.41 17.05 -22.01
CA ARG A 188 15.31 18.02 -21.36
C ARG A 188 16.78 17.64 -21.43
N MET A 189 17.11 16.63 -22.25
CA MET A 189 18.48 16.20 -22.49
C MET A 189 19.47 17.33 -22.81
N PRO A 190 19.13 18.35 -23.63
CA PRO A 190 20.06 19.46 -23.88
C PRO A 190 20.58 20.13 -22.60
N LEU A 191 19.72 20.30 -21.59
CA LEU A 191 20.11 20.93 -20.31
C LEU A 191 21.09 20.05 -19.52
N TYR A 192 20.91 18.73 -19.54
CA TYR A 192 21.84 17.83 -18.85
C TYR A 192 23.21 17.80 -19.53
N LEU A 193 23.23 17.87 -20.87
CA LEU A 193 24.47 17.91 -21.66
C LEU A 193 25.21 19.25 -21.49
N GLU A 194 24.48 20.35 -21.34
CA GLU A 194 25.03 21.67 -21.00
C GLU A 194 25.65 21.66 -19.59
N HIS A 195 24.91 21.21 -18.58
CA HIS A 195 25.43 21.19 -17.21
C HIS A 195 26.63 20.27 -17.01
N VAL A 196 26.71 19.15 -17.74
CA VAL A 196 27.86 18.26 -17.60
C VAL A 196 29.11 18.84 -18.25
N ILE A 197 28.99 19.59 -19.36
CA ILE A 197 30.15 20.26 -19.94
C ILE A 197 30.65 21.37 -19.00
N GLU A 198 29.75 22.14 -18.39
CA GLU A 198 30.11 23.12 -17.34
C GLU A 198 30.84 22.46 -16.16
N ASP A 199 30.37 21.28 -15.73
CA ASP A 199 31.01 20.54 -14.64
C ASP A 199 32.39 19.99 -15.04
N ILE A 200 32.59 19.60 -16.29
CA ILE A 200 33.89 19.17 -16.80
C ILE A 200 34.86 20.35 -16.87
N GLU A 201 34.42 21.48 -17.44
CA GLU A 201 35.23 22.69 -17.58
C GLU A 201 35.62 23.30 -16.22
N ALA A 202 34.72 23.23 -15.24
CA ALA A 202 34.99 23.64 -13.87
C ALA A 202 35.71 22.57 -13.02
N GLU A 203 36.21 21.51 -13.65
CA GLU A 203 36.92 20.38 -13.03
C GLU A 203 36.11 19.62 -11.94
N ARG A 204 34.79 19.86 -11.85
CA ARG A 204 33.86 19.13 -10.97
C ARG A 204 33.51 17.74 -11.48
N ALA A 205 33.72 17.47 -12.76
CA ALA A 205 33.52 16.17 -13.38
C ALA A 205 34.68 15.81 -14.30
N TYR A 206 34.79 14.52 -14.66
CA TYR A 206 35.80 14.05 -15.58
C TYR A 206 35.37 12.80 -16.34
N VAL A 207 35.95 12.58 -17.53
CA VAL A 207 35.67 11.41 -18.37
C VAL A 207 36.64 10.27 -18.07
N CYS A 208 36.10 9.15 -17.59
CA CYS A 208 36.82 7.97 -17.19
C CYS A 208 36.62 6.83 -18.19
N THR A 209 37.73 6.24 -18.64
CA THR A 209 37.77 5.09 -19.57
C THR A 209 38.28 3.81 -18.91
N CYS A 210 38.45 3.82 -17.59
CA CYS A 210 38.80 2.61 -16.84
C CYS A 210 37.65 1.61 -16.91
N THR A 211 37.97 0.32 -16.90
CA THR A 211 36.93 -0.70 -16.76
C THR A 211 36.24 -0.57 -15.40
N ALA A 212 35.01 -1.08 -15.29
CA ALA A 212 34.27 -1.01 -14.04
C ALA A 212 34.97 -1.75 -12.88
N GLY A 213 35.70 -2.83 -13.20
CA GLY A 213 36.50 -3.61 -12.24
C GLY A 213 37.69 -2.80 -11.72
N ASP A 214 38.56 -2.32 -12.61
CA ASP A 214 39.76 -1.56 -12.24
C ASP A 214 39.40 -0.30 -11.46
N PHE A 215 38.35 0.42 -11.91
CA PHE A 215 37.91 1.61 -11.21
C PHE A 215 37.42 1.29 -9.79
N LYS A 216 36.70 0.17 -9.61
CA LYS A 216 36.21 -0.24 -8.30
C LYS A 216 37.37 -0.50 -7.34
N GLU A 217 38.40 -1.20 -7.78
CA GLU A 217 39.59 -1.47 -6.97
C GLU A 217 40.28 -0.17 -6.54
N LEU A 218 40.51 0.75 -7.47
CA LEU A 218 41.10 2.07 -7.20
C LEU A 218 40.24 2.89 -6.21
N ARG A 219 38.93 2.95 -6.46
CA ARG A 219 37.96 3.66 -5.61
C ARG A 219 37.94 3.12 -4.19
N ASP A 220 37.92 1.79 -4.03
CA ASP A 220 37.87 1.13 -2.73
C ASP A 220 39.19 1.34 -1.98
N GLY A 221 40.32 1.33 -2.71
CA GLY A 221 41.66 1.68 -2.23
C GLY A 221 41.93 3.19 -2.05
N LYS A 222 40.93 4.06 -2.27
CA LYS A 222 41.06 5.53 -2.19
C LYS A 222 42.13 6.14 -3.11
N ALA A 223 42.45 5.46 -4.21
CA ALA A 223 43.44 5.90 -5.19
C ALA A 223 42.74 6.56 -6.39
N PRO A 224 43.30 7.67 -6.93
CA PRO A 224 42.77 8.28 -8.14
C PRO A 224 43.02 7.37 -9.35
N CYS A 225 42.07 7.27 -10.27
CA CYS A 225 42.33 6.59 -11.53
C CYS A 225 43.18 7.47 -12.45
N PRO A 226 43.92 6.89 -13.42
CA PRO A 226 44.78 7.66 -14.34
C PRO A 226 44.03 8.72 -15.15
N CYS A 227 42.72 8.53 -15.35
CA CYS A 227 41.90 9.51 -16.07
C CYS A 227 41.66 10.78 -15.24
N ARG A 228 41.70 10.73 -13.90
CA ARG A 228 41.32 11.85 -13.02
C ARG A 228 42.30 13.03 -13.09
N SER A 229 43.55 12.79 -13.46
CA SER A 229 44.61 13.80 -13.51
C SER A 229 44.74 14.50 -14.86
N LEU A 230 43.90 14.18 -15.84
CA LEU A 230 43.91 14.85 -17.13
C LEU A 230 43.39 16.28 -16.98
N THR A 231 43.77 17.13 -17.93
CA THR A 231 43.34 18.52 -17.99
C THR A 231 41.87 18.63 -18.38
N ALA A 232 41.25 19.76 -18.06
CA ALA A 232 39.88 20.06 -18.50
C ALA A 232 39.72 19.93 -20.03
N THR A 233 40.67 20.46 -20.81
CA THR A 233 40.67 20.36 -22.28
C THR A 233 40.66 18.91 -22.76
N GLU A 234 41.51 18.05 -22.21
CA GLU A 234 41.52 16.62 -22.55
C GLU A 234 40.19 15.94 -22.18
N HIS A 235 39.54 16.36 -21.08
CA HIS A 235 38.23 15.86 -20.73
C HIS A 235 37.12 16.32 -21.66
N VAL A 236 37.18 17.56 -22.16
CA VAL A 236 36.27 18.07 -23.19
C VAL A 236 36.41 17.27 -24.49
N GLU A 237 37.64 17.01 -24.95
CA GLU A 237 37.88 16.16 -26.13
C GLU A 237 37.31 14.74 -25.95
N ARG A 238 37.49 14.16 -24.76
CA ARG A 238 36.91 12.85 -24.42
C ARG A 238 35.38 12.90 -24.38
N TRP A 239 34.80 13.98 -23.88
CA TRP A 239 33.35 14.20 -23.86
C TRP A 239 32.77 14.28 -25.28
N GLU A 240 33.43 15.01 -26.18
CA GLU A 240 33.07 15.06 -27.60
C GLU A 240 33.12 13.66 -28.22
N LYS A 241 34.15 12.86 -27.88
CA LYS A 241 34.27 11.47 -28.33
C LYS A 241 33.17 10.55 -27.79
N MET A 242 32.65 10.77 -26.58
CA MET A 242 31.47 10.04 -26.07
C MET A 242 30.23 10.35 -26.91
N ASN A 243 30.07 11.60 -27.35
CA ASN A 243 28.90 12.06 -28.13
C ASN A 243 29.02 11.78 -29.64
N ASN A 244 30.22 11.51 -30.16
CA ASN A 244 30.44 11.26 -31.58
C ASN A 244 29.86 9.89 -32.03
N SER A 245 28.78 9.88 -32.79
CA SER A 245 28.15 8.66 -33.32
C SER A 245 28.99 7.94 -34.40
N LYS A 246 29.94 8.63 -35.04
CA LYS A 246 30.79 8.11 -36.12
C LYS A 246 32.22 7.87 -35.62
N GLY A 247 32.46 6.70 -35.04
CA GLY A 247 33.79 6.30 -34.55
C GLY A 247 34.13 6.76 -33.13
N GLY A 248 33.14 7.27 -32.39
CA GLY A 248 33.27 7.49 -30.95
C GLY A 248 33.15 6.19 -30.14
N TRP A 249 33.24 6.33 -28.83
CA TRP A 249 33.15 5.21 -27.88
C TRP A 249 31.76 4.55 -27.86
N GLN A 250 31.72 3.29 -27.46
CA GLN A 250 30.51 2.45 -27.35
C GLN A 250 30.08 2.25 -25.90
N ASP A 251 28.98 1.54 -25.70
CA ASP A 251 28.44 1.20 -24.39
C ASP A 251 29.50 0.56 -23.48
N GLY A 252 29.77 1.18 -22.34
CA GLY A 252 30.74 0.69 -21.35
C GLY A 252 32.19 1.17 -21.55
N ASP A 253 32.53 1.75 -22.69
CA ASP A 253 33.90 2.24 -22.98
C ASP A 253 34.29 3.47 -22.14
N ALA A 254 33.31 4.32 -21.81
CA ALA A 254 33.54 5.53 -21.04
C ALA A 254 32.32 5.94 -20.20
N VAL A 255 32.61 6.60 -19.08
CA VAL A 255 31.62 7.21 -18.17
C VAL A 255 32.09 8.58 -17.71
N VAL A 256 31.17 9.52 -17.54
CA VAL A 256 31.46 10.76 -16.82
C VAL A 256 31.33 10.47 -15.33
N ARG A 257 32.26 10.98 -14.51
CA ARG A 257 32.25 10.85 -13.05
C ARG A 257 32.30 12.23 -12.40
N ILE A 258 31.55 12.41 -11.32
CA ILE A 258 31.68 13.62 -10.49
C ILE A 258 32.94 13.49 -9.65
N ARG A 259 33.81 14.49 -9.67
CA ARG A 259 35.08 14.54 -8.93
C ARG A 259 34.81 14.85 -7.47
N THR A 260 34.68 13.83 -6.63
CA THR A 260 34.48 13.99 -5.19
C THR A 260 35.79 13.74 -4.43
N ASP A 261 35.74 13.88 -3.10
CA ASP A 261 36.83 13.43 -2.24
C ASP A 261 36.88 11.88 -2.22
N LEU A 262 38.07 11.33 -2.50
CA LEU A 262 38.32 9.89 -2.48
C LEU A 262 38.45 9.35 -1.05
N ASN A 263 38.59 10.21 -0.05
CA ASN A 263 38.67 9.82 1.35
C ASN A 263 37.30 9.62 2.02
N LEU A 264 36.21 9.95 1.33
CA LEU A 264 34.84 9.80 1.86
C LEU A 264 34.64 8.39 2.45
N PRO A 265 34.10 8.27 3.68
CA PRO A 265 33.95 6.97 4.34
C PRO A 265 33.13 5.97 3.52
N ASN A 266 32.05 6.43 2.88
CA ASN A 266 31.21 5.60 2.02
C ASN A 266 31.82 5.53 0.59
N PRO A 267 32.26 4.35 0.12
CA PRO A 267 32.80 4.19 -1.23
C PRO A 267 31.81 4.55 -2.35
N ALA A 268 30.50 4.44 -2.12
CA ALA A 268 29.49 4.78 -3.12
C ALA A 268 29.48 6.27 -3.48
N LEU A 269 30.04 7.14 -2.62
CA LEU A 269 30.14 8.57 -2.84
C LEU A 269 31.44 9.00 -3.54
N ARG A 270 32.41 8.10 -3.68
CA ARG A 270 33.70 8.41 -4.28
C ARG A 270 33.60 8.34 -5.80
N ASP A 271 33.86 9.45 -6.45
CA ASP A 271 33.92 9.59 -7.91
C ASP A 271 32.79 8.85 -8.63
N TRP A 272 31.56 9.11 -8.17
CA TRP A 272 30.38 8.40 -8.61
C TRP A 272 30.01 8.77 -10.07
N PRO A 273 29.47 7.81 -10.84
CA PRO A 273 29.20 8.03 -12.26
C PRO A 273 27.99 8.95 -12.46
N ALA A 274 28.14 9.95 -13.33
CA ALA A 274 27.13 10.94 -13.65
C ALA A 274 26.38 10.61 -14.94
N LEU A 275 27.11 10.24 -16.01
CA LEU A 275 26.54 9.90 -17.32
C LEU A 275 27.21 8.63 -17.89
N ARG A 276 26.47 7.90 -18.71
CA ARG A 276 26.91 6.68 -19.40
C ARG A 276 26.58 6.71 -20.88
N ILE A 277 27.32 5.98 -21.69
CA ILE A 277 26.97 5.73 -23.09
C ILE A 277 25.89 4.64 -23.16
N GLN A 278 24.81 4.92 -23.87
CA GLN A 278 23.79 3.95 -24.29
C GLN A 278 23.38 4.26 -25.73
N THR A 279 23.68 3.33 -26.63
CA THR A 279 23.38 3.44 -28.06
C THR A 279 22.01 2.89 -28.45
N THR A 280 21.23 2.37 -27.50
CA THR A 280 19.87 1.89 -27.78
C THR A 280 18.93 3.07 -28.01
N PRO A 281 18.14 3.07 -29.11
CA PRO A 281 17.19 4.13 -29.41
C PRO A 281 16.20 4.38 -28.27
N HIS A 282 15.94 5.66 -27.97
CA HIS A 282 14.90 6.04 -27.01
C HIS A 282 13.53 6.13 -27.71
N PRO A 283 12.44 5.59 -27.12
CA PRO A 283 11.13 5.60 -27.77
C PRO A 283 10.58 6.97 -28.18
N LYS A 284 10.95 8.05 -27.46
CA LYS A 284 10.49 9.42 -27.73
C LYS A 284 11.45 10.27 -28.57
N VAL A 285 12.76 10.07 -28.43
CA VAL A 285 13.79 10.94 -29.02
C VAL A 285 14.71 10.20 -29.99
N GLY A 286 14.41 8.93 -30.29
CA GLY A 286 15.16 8.08 -31.20
C GLY A 286 16.64 7.99 -30.81
N ASP A 287 17.49 8.13 -31.81
CA ASP A 287 18.95 8.06 -31.71
C ASP A 287 19.61 9.44 -31.54
N THR A 288 18.83 10.47 -31.19
CA THR A 288 19.33 11.85 -31.04
C THR A 288 20.43 11.94 -29.99
N TYR A 289 20.31 11.16 -28.91
CA TYR A 289 21.26 11.14 -27.81
C TYR A 289 21.81 9.74 -27.58
N ARG A 290 23.13 9.68 -27.36
CA ARG A 290 23.84 8.43 -27.03
C ARG A 290 24.51 8.45 -25.65
N VAL A 291 24.59 9.63 -25.01
CA VAL A 291 25.13 9.79 -23.67
C VAL A 291 24.00 10.21 -22.75
N TRP A 292 23.70 9.39 -21.76
CA TRP A 292 22.51 9.52 -20.91
C TRP A 292 22.92 9.70 -19.45
N PRO A 293 22.27 10.63 -18.71
CA PRO A 293 22.55 10.82 -17.29
C PRO A 293 21.98 9.69 -16.44
N LEU A 294 22.74 9.35 -15.41
CA LEU A 294 22.30 8.46 -14.34
C LEU A 294 21.34 9.21 -13.40
N LEU A 295 20.52 8.44 -12.70
CA LEU A 295 19.49 8.92 -11.77
C LEU A 295 20.02 10.01 -10.83
N ASP A 296 21.19 9.79 -10.21
CA ASP A 296 21.73 10.72 -9.23
C ASP A 296 21.99 12.11 -9.85
N TYR A 297 22.60 12.17 -11.05
CA TYR A 297 22.93 13.41 -11.73
C TYR A 297 21.69 14.08 -12.33
N GLN A 298 20.86 13.33 -13.07
CA GLN A 298 19.65 13.86 -13.69
C GLN A 298 18.69 14.44 -12.64
N SER A 299 18.43 13.70 -11.57
CA SER A 299 17.54 14.17 -10.51
C SER A 299 18.10 15.39 -9.77
N ALA A 300 19.43 15.50 -9.60
CA ALA A 300 20.03 16.68 -9.00
C ALA A 300 19.77 17.95 -9.84
N ILE A 301 20.01 17.87 -11.16
CA ILE A 301 19.76 18.97 -12.09
C ILE A 301 18.28 19.32 -12.11
N GLU A 302 17.40 18.33 -12.28
CA GLU A 302 15.96 18.58 -12.35
C GLU A 302 15.40 19.14 -11.06
N ASP A 303 15.76 18.58 -9.90
CA ASP A 303 15.24 19.08 -8.62
C ASP A 303 15.63 20.57 -8.42
N HIS A 304 16.83 20.99 -8.87
CA HIS A 304 17.26 22.39 -8.82
C HIS A 304 16.48 23.27 -9.79
N LEU A 305 16.47 22.89 -11.08
CA LEU A 305 15.85 23.68 -12.15
C LEU A 305 14.33 23.79 -12.00
N GLN A 306 13.68 22.78 -11.42
CA GLN A 306 12.24 22.79 -11.20
C GLN A 306 11.84 23.49 -9.89
N GLY A 307 12.80 23.86 -9.03
CA GLY A 307 12.55 24.52 -7.75
C GLY A 307 12.01 23.57 -6.68
N VAL A 308 12.35 22.29 -6.72
CA VAL A 308 11.91 21.30 -5.72
C VAL A 308 12.40 21.72 -4.34
N THR A 309 11.49 21.76 -3.37
CA THR A 309 11.79 22.14 -1.99
C THR A 309 11.89 20.92 -1.06
N HIS A 310 11.09 19.89 -1.35
CA HIS A 310 10.98 18.69 -0.54
C HIS A 310 11.02 17.43 -1.40
N ILE A 311 11.82 16.47 -0.96
CA ILE A 311 12.01 15.18 -1.61
C ILE A 311 11.50 14.09 -0.67
N VAL A 312 10.41 13.43 -1.02
CA VAL A 312 9.92 12.26 -0.28
C VAL A 312 10.24 10.98 -1.05
N ARG A 313 11.00 10.06 -0.44
CA ARG A 313 11.47 8.83 -1.10
C ARG A 313 11.73 7.68 -0.12
N GLY A 314 12.04 6.50 -0.66
CA GLY A 314 12.50 5.36 0.14
C GLY A 314 13.88 5.56 0.75
N LYS A 315 14.12 5.00 1.94
CA LYS A 315 15.42 5.05 2.63
C LYS A 315 16.55 4.33 1.87
N ASP A 316 16.21 3.47 0.93
CA ASP A 316 17.17 2.83 0.01
C ASP A 316 17.87 3.84 -0.91
N LEU A 317 17.31 5.04 -1.09
CA LEU A 317 17.89 6.13 -1.88
C LEU A 317 18.66 7.17 -1.04
N MET A 318 19.01 6.86 0.22
CA MET A 318 19.82 7.76 1.07
C MET A 318 21.21 8.06 0.47
N ASP A 319 21.82 7.09 -0.22
CA ASP A 319 23.10 7.31 -0.90
C ASP A 319 22.94 8.22 -2.11
N SER A 320 21.82 8.16 -2.81
CA SER A 320 21.48 9.14 -3.86
C SER A 320 21.39 10.55 -3.28
N THR A 321 20.72 10.73 -2.14
CA THR A 321 20.70 12.02 -1.43
C THR A 321 22.11 12.55 -1.20
N ARG A 322 22.98 11.72 -0.61
CA ARG A 322 24.35 12.11 -0.25
C ARG A 322 25.17 12.52 -1.49
N LYS A 323 25.06 11.76 -2.59
CA LYS A 323 25.72 12.11 -3.86
C LYS A 323 25.23 13.45 -4.41
N GLN A 324 23.91 13.66 -4.39
CA GLN A 324 23.29 14.87 -4.90
C GLN A 324 23.64 16.10 -4.05
N THR A 325 23.66 15.95 -2.72
CA THR A 325 24.12 17.01 -1.80
C THR A 325 25.55 17.44 -2.11
N LEU A 326 26.49 16.50 -2.32
CA LEU A 326 27.87 16.83 -2.71
C LEU A 326 27.93 17.63 -4.01
N LEU A 327 27.13 17.26 -5.02
CA LEU A 327 27.07 18.01 -6.28
C LEU A 327 26.49 19.42 -6.10
N TYR A 328 25.49 19.57 -5.22
CA TYR A 328 24.92 20.87 -4.89
C TYR A 328 25.92 21.76 -4.17
N GLU A 329 26.66 21.22 -3.20
CA GLU A 329 27.74 21.94 -2.50
C GLU A 329 28.80 22.44 -3.49
N MET A 330 29.24 21.60 -4.43
CA MET A 330 30.19 21.99 -5.48
C MET A 330 29.68 23.12 -6.39
N ARG A 331 28.35 23.26 -6.51
CA ARG A 331 27.71 24.30 -7.34
C ARG A 331 27.15 25.48 -6.54
N GLY A 332 27.31 25.48 -5.21
CA GLY A 332 26.72 26.51 -4.35
C GLY A 332 25.20 26.52 -4.36
N TRP A 333 24.56 25.38 -4.67
CA TRP A 333 23.10 25.24 -4.67
C TRP A 333 22.59 24.79 -3.31
N THR A 334 21.35 25.15 -2.98
CA THR A 334 20.67 24.67 -1.76
C THR A 334 19.93 23.38 -2.07
N TYR A 335 20.30 22.30 -1.38
CA TYR A 335 19.69 20.99 -1.61
C TYR A 335 18.31 20.88 -0.94
N PRO A 336 17.31 20.27 -1.60
CA PRO A 336 15.96 20.17 -1.04
C PRO A 336 15.90 19.32 0.24
N HIS A 337 14.96 19.64 1.13
CA HIS A 337 14.73 18.87 2.35
C HIS A 337 14.29 17.44 2.01
N THR A 338 15.05 16.45 2.46
CA THR A 338 14.75 15.05 2.15
C THR A 338 14.08 14.32 3.31
N LEU A 339 12.98 13.68 2.98
CA LEU A 339 12.16 12.84 3.84
C LEU A 339 12.21 11.39 3.36
N TYR A 340 12.28 10.46 4.32
CA TYR A 340 12.43 9.04 4.01
C TYR A 340 11.32 8.19 4.60
N TRP A 341 10.91 7.19 3.82
CA TRP A 341 10.12 6.07 4.31
C TRP A 341 10.89 4.74 4.28
N GLY A 342 10.49 3.83 5.17
CA GLY A 342 10.97 2.45 5.18
C GLY A 342 10.39 1.65 4.02
N ARG A 343 11.05 0.53 3.72
CA ARG A 343 10.61 -0.42 2.69
C ARG A 343 9.25 -0.99 3.07
N VAL A 344 8.45 -1.25 2.04
CA VAL A 344 7.14 -1.89 2.18
C VAL A 344 7.20 -3.25 1.52
N LYS A 345 6.70 -4.26 2.22
CA LYS A 345 6.38 -5.56 1.66
C LYS A 345 4.90 -5.83 1.90
N VAL A 346 4.21 -6.30 0.87
CA VAL A 346 2.87 -6.92 1.04
C VAL A 346 3.08 -8.42 1.03
N HIS A 347 2.59 -9.12 2.06
CA HIS A 347 2.86 -10.54 2.27
C HIS A 347 2.53 -11.40 1.04
N GLU A 348 1.43 -11.07 0.38
CA GLU A 348 0.86 -11.82 -0.74
C GLU A 348 1.60 -11.57 -2.08
N PHE A 349 2.34 -10.46 -2.21
CA PHE A 349 3.02 -10.07 -3.46
C PHE A 349 4.55 -10.02 -3.37
N GLY A 350 5.12 -9.93 -2.17
CA GLY A 350 6.56 -9.74 -1.99
C GLY A 350 7.03 -8.34 -2.39
N SER A 351 7.83 -8.23 -3.46
CA SER A 351 8.45 -6.97 -3.91
C SER A 351 7.81 -6.43 -5.20
N PHE A 352 7.71 -5.11 -5.34
CA PHE A 352 6.94 -4.46 -6.40
C PHE A 352 7.78 -4.04 -7.61
N SER A 353 8.56 -4.96 -8.17
CA SER A 353 9.45 -4.66 -9.29
C SER A 353 8.70 -4.63 -10.63
N THR A 354 8.51 -3.43 -11.20
CA THR A 354 7.86 -3.27 -12.53
C THR A 354 8.61 -4.01 -13.64
N SER A 355 9.94 -4.08 -13.59
CA SER A 355 10.72 -4.81 -14.59
C SER A 355 10.53 -6.33 -14.48
N GLU A 356 10.37 -6.85 -13.28
CA GLU A 356 10.12 -8.29 -13.04
C GLU A 356 8.71 -8.67 -13.52
N MET A 357 7.69 -7.89 -13.13
CA MET A 357 6.32 -8.09 -13.60
C MET A 357 6.21 -8.04 -15.12
N ARG A 358 6.97 -7.15 -15.78
CA ARG A 358 7.04 -7.10 -17.24
C ARG A 358 7.57 -8.40 -17.84
N THR A 359 8.67 -8.92 -17.32
CA THR A 359 9.25 -10.20 -17.76
C THR A 359 8.25 -11.33 -17.60
N ASP A 360 7.53 -11.38 -16.47
CA ASP A 360 6.53 -12.43 -16.22
C ASP A 360 5.32 -12.33 -17.15
N ILE A 361 4.89 -11.12 -17.51
CA ILE A 361 3.85 -10.90 -18.52
C ILE A 361 4.34 -11.33 -19.91
N GLU A 362 5.56 -10.94 -20.30
CA GLU A 362 6.16 -11.32 -21.59
C GLU A 362 6.37 -12.85 -21.70
N ALA A 363 6.62 -13.53 -20.58
CA ALA A 363 6.70 -14.98 -20.48
C ALA A 363 5.32 -15.69 -20.44
N GLY A 364 4.22 -14.94 -20.38
CA GLY A 364 2.85 -15.48 -20.35
C GLY A 364 2.37 -15.96 -18.97
N THR A 365 3.12 -15.69 -17.89
CA THR A 365 2.69 -16.01 -16.51
C THR A 365 1.44 -15.22 -16.11
N TYR A 366 1.37 -13.96 -16.56
CA TYR A 366 0.24 -13.05 -16.33
C TYR A 366 -0.36 -12.59 -17.66
N SER A 367 -1.69 -12.36 -17.69
CA SER A 367 -2.40 -12.00 -18.92
C SER A 367 -2.10 -10.57 -19.40
N GLY A 368 -1.66 -9.69 -18.49
CA GLY A 368 -1.43 -8.28 -18.74
C GLY A 368 -1.16 -7.52 -17.46
N TRP A 369 -1.07 -6.19 -17.57
CA TRP A 369 -0.81 -5.32 -16.42
C TRP A 369 -1.99 -5.18 -15.46
N ASP A 370 -3.19 -5.49 -15.91
CA ASP A 370 -4.45 -5.48 -15.17
C ASP A 370 -4.83 -6.87 -14.62
N ASP A 371 -3.95 -7.85 -14.75
CA ASP A 371 -4.13 -9.20 -14.19
C ASP A 371 -4.34 -9.10 -12.66
N PRO A 372 -5.41 -9.68 -12.09
CA PRO A 372 -5.77 -9.52 -10.69
C PRO A 372 -4.75 -10.08 -9.70
N ARG A 373 -3.76 -10.85 -10.18
CA ARG A 373 -2.64 -11.38 -9.39
C ARG A 373 -1.50 -10.38 -9.23
N LEU A 374 -1.48 -9.30 -10.00
CA LEU A 374 -0.41 -8.31 -9.96
C LEU A 374 -0.69 -7.18 -8.96
N PRO A 375 0.33 -6.66 -8.25
CA PRO A 375 0.21 -5.51 -7.38
C PRO A 375 0.31 -4.18 -8.14
N THR A 376 -0.35 -4.07 -9.29
CA THR A 376 -0.36 -2.87 -10.15
C THR A 376 -1.61 -2.04 -9.90
N ILE A 377 -1.52 -0.72 -10.05
CA ILE A 377 -2.68 0.15 -9.91
C ILE A 377 -3.74 -0.18 -10.97
N ALA A 378 -3.32 -0.55 -12.18
CA ALA A 378 -4.19 -1.15 -13.19
C ALA A 378 -4.99 -2.37 -12.67
N ALA A 379 -4.36 -3.32 -11.97
CA ALA A 379 -5.05 -4.50 -11.41
C ALA A 379 -5.98 -4.13 -10.24
N PHE A 380 -5.56 -3.23 -9.35
CA PHE A 380 -6.44 -2.74 -8.28
C PHE A 380 -7.69 -2.07 -8.84
N ARG A 381 -7.53 -1.25 -9.88
CA ARG A 381 -8.63 -0.57 -10.56
C ARG A 381 -9.51 -1.55 -11.34
N SER A 382 -8.93 -2.52 -12.06
CA SER A 382 -9.70 -3.54 -12.79
C SER A 382 -10.48 -4.45 -11.85
N LYS A 383 -9.96 -4.69 -10.64
CA LYS A 383 -10.68 -5.35 -9.54
C LYS A 383 -11.77 -4.47 -8.93
N GLY A 384 -11.81 -3.16 -9.14
CA GLY A 384 -12.85 -2.31 -8.54
C GLY A 384 -12.52 -1.76 -7.16
N TYR A 385 -11.24 -1.66 -6.79
CA TYR A 385 -10.85 -0.90 -5.61
C TYR A 385 -11.21 0.57 -5.77
N ALA A 386 -11.61 1.21 -4.67
CA ALA A 386 -11.78 2.65 -4.60
C ALA A 386 -10.41 3.34 -4.39
N PRO A 387 -10.12 4.47 -5.06
CA PRO A 387 -8.85 5.17 -4.84
C PRO A 387 -8.71 5.70 -3.41
N GLU A 388 -9.83 6.02 -2.74
CA GLU A 388 -9.91 6.38 -1.32
C GLU A 388 -9.28 5.30 -0.42
N ALA A 389 -9.43 4.02 -0.77
CA ALA A 389 -8.88 2.92 0.00
C ALA A 389 -7.35 2.94 0.00
N ILE A 390 -6.76 3.16 -1.18
CA ILE A 390 -5.30 3.25 -1.35
C ILE A 390 -4.76 4.50 -0.65
N ARG A 391 -5.45 5.64 -0.76
CA ARG A 391 -5.09 6.86 -0.03
C ARG A 391 -5.11 6.63 1.47
N SER A 392 -6.24 6.16 2.01
CA SER A 392 -6.43 5.92 3.44
C SER A 392 -5.39 4.96 4.00
N PHE A 393 -5.10 3.89 3.27
CA PHE A 393 -4.05 2.94 3.63
C PHE A 393 -2.69 3.61 3.82
N TRP A 394 -2.22 4.39 2.83
CA TRP A 394 -0.90 5.03 2.93
C TRP A 394 -0.86 6.16 3.96
N LEU A 395 -1.96 6.89 4.15
CA LEU A 395 -2.08 7.94 5.17
C LEU A 395 -2.05 7.35 6.58
N GLU A 396 -2.70 6.19 6.81
CA GLU A 396 -2.61 5.49 8.11
C GLU A 396 -1.19 5.00 8.40
N GLN A 397 -0.48 4.45 7.41
CA GLN A 397 0.92 4.04 7.59
C GLN A 397 1.85 5.24 7.86
N GLY A 398 1.49 6.40 7.31
CA GLY A 398 2.22 7.64 7.44
C GLY A 398 3.66 7.60 6.91
N LEU A 399 4.43 8.59 7.33
CA LEU A 399 5.84 8.73 6.98
C LEU A 399 6.75 8.27 8.13
N THR A 400 7.25 7.03 8.02
CA THR A 400 8.17 6.42 8.98
C THR A 400 9.30 5.70 8.24
N GLN A 401 10.52 5.76 8.79
CA GLN A 401 11.68 5.04 8.26
C GLN A 401 11.71 3.54 8.63
N LYS A 402 10.81 3.12 9.54
CA LYS A 402 10.64 1.71 9.87
C LYS A 402 10.09 0.95 8.67
N ASP A 403 10.67 -0.21 8.41
CA ASP A 403 10.15 -1.10 7.38
C ASP A 403 8.80 -1.64 7.85
N ILE A 404 7.85 -1.71 6.92
CA ILE A 404 6.51 -2.21 7.18
C ILE A 404 6.25 -3.46 6.33
N ALA A 405 5.64 -4.45 6.97
CA ALA A 405 5.09 -5.62 6.30
C ALA A 405 3.58 -5.60 6.58
N VAL A 406 2.79 -5.55 5.51
CA VAL A 406 1.34 -5.44 5.57
C VAL A 406 0.71 -6.62 4.85
N SER A 407 -0.45 -7.08 5.33
CA SER A 407 -1.28 -8.03 4.59
C SER A 407 -2.25 -7.29 3.70
N MET A 408 -2.61 -7.91 2.59
CA MET A 408 -3.65 -7.44 1.68
C MET A 408 -4.97 -7.15 2.42
N LYS A 409 -5.28 -7.92 3.47
CA LYS A 409 -6.43 -7.71 4.36
C LYS A 409 -6.55 -6.29 4.93
N THR A 410 -5.42 -5.62 5.15
CA THR A 410 -5.44 -4.24 5.66
C THR A 410 -5.99 -3.28 4.61
N ILE A 411 -5.51 -3.40 3.37
CA ILE A 411 -5.97 -2.55 2.26
C ILE A 411 -7.41 -2.91 1.88
N GLU A 412 -7.78 -4.20 1.91
CA GLU A 412 -9.15 -4.68 1.73
C GLU A 412 -10.09 -4.05 2.76
N SER A 413 -9.69 -3.96 4.04
CA SER A 413 -10.51 -3.32 5.07
C SER A 413 -10.76 -1.83 4.80
N HIS A 414 -9.79 -1.11 4.22
CA HIS A 414 -10.01 0.27 3.77
C HIS A 414 -10.96 0.33 2.57
N ASN A 415 -10.89 -0.66 1.68
CA ASN A 415 -11.78 -0.74 0.53
C ASN A 415 -13.21 -1.03 0.94
N VAL A 416 -13.45 -2.00 1.83
CA VAL A 416 -14.77 -2.27 2.44
C VAL A 416 -15.36 -0.99 3.02
N LYS A 417 -14.60 -0.27 3.85
CA LYS A 417 -15.05 1.01 4.43
C LYS A 417 -15.42 2.05 3.36
N ALA A 418 -14.72 2.06 2.23
CA ALA A 418 -14.99 3.01 1.14
C ALA A 418 -16.24 2.65 0.33
N ILE A 419 -16.53 1.36 0.13
CA ILE A 419 -17.56 0.93 -0.84
C ILE A 419 -18.83 0.35 -0.22
N GLU A 420 -18.78 -0.24 1.00
CA GLU A 420 -19.88 -1.00 1.63
C GLU A 420 -21.20 -0.22 1.58
N SER A 421 -21.20 0.99 2.12
CA SER A 421 -22.41 1.84 2.21
C SER A 421 -23.04 2.21 0.86
N SER A 422 -22.30 2.05 -0.23
CA SER A 422 -22.68 2.43 -1.61
C SER A 422 -22.85 1.24 -2.55
N THR A 423 -22.65 0.01 -2.06
CA THR A 423 -22.65 -1.20 -2.89
C THR A 423 -23.93 -2.02 -2.71
N PRO A 424 -24.72 -2.27 -3.76
CA PRO A 424 -25.91 -3.11 -3.67
C PRO A 424 -25.54 -4.59 -3.45
N ARG A 425 -26.40 -5.30 -2.73
CA ARG A 425 -26.25 -6.72 -2.43
C ARG A 425 -27.09 -7.58 -3.36
N TYR A 426 -26.51 -8.66 -3.86
CA TYR A 426 -27.20 -9.62 -4.73
C TYR A 426 -26.96 -11.07 -4.32
N SER A 427 -27.94 -11.92 -4.52
CA SER A 427 -27.90 -13.36 -4.23
C SER A 427 -27.25 -14.10 -5.39
N PHE A 428 -26.07 -14.67 -5.14
CA PHE A 428 -25.33 -15.50 -6.08
C PHE A 428 -25.07 -16.86 -5.45
N VAL A 429 -25.67 -17.91 -6.03
CA VAL A 429 -25.59 -19.28 -5.54
C VAL A 429 -24.51 -20.03 -6.33
N GLN A 430 -23.42 -20.42 -5.68
CA GLN A 430 -22.39 -21.28 -6.29
C GLN A 430 -22.80 -22.74 -6.21
N ASP A 431 -22.34 -23.55 -7.16
CA ASP A 431 -22.63 -25.00 -7.21
C ASP A 431 -24.10 -25.30 -6.87
N PRO A 432 -25.04 -24.76 -7.68
CA PRO A 432 -26.44 -24.67 -7.30
C PRO A 432 -27.08 -26.05 -7.23
N VAL A 433 -27.77 -26.30 -6.12
CA VAL A 433 -28.60 -27.48 -5.90
C VAL A 433 -30.06 -27.07 -5.97
N SER A 434 -30.82 -27.70 -6.86
CA SER A 434 -32.25 -27.42 -7.04
C SER A 434 -33.10 -28.22 -6.05
N ARG A 435 -34.10 -27.56 -5.46
CA ARG A 435 -35.14 -28.17 -4.62
C ARG A 435 -36.50 -27.62 -5.00
N ARG A 436 -37.50 -28.51 -5.03
CA ARG A 436 -38.89 -28.11 -5.22
C ARG A 436 -39.42 -27.49 -3.92
N LEU A 437 -39.98 -26.30 -3.99
CA LEU A 437 -40.59 -25.61 -2.87
C LEU A 437 -41.96 -26.24 -2.58
N GLU A 438 -42.21 -26.62 -1.33
CA GLU A 438 -43.51 -27.13 -0.88
C GLU A 438 -44.10 -26.16 0.15
N MET A 439 -45.27 -25.60 -0.15
CA MET A 439 -45.89 -24.55 0.65
C MET A 439 -47.34 -24.90 1.00
N ASN A 440 -47.66 -24.92 2.29
CA ASN A 440 -49.04 -25.05 2.77
C ASN A 440 -49.80 -23.72 2.77
N GLU A 441 -49.07 -22.60 2.90
CA GLU A 441 -49.61 -21.25 2.88
C GLU A 441 -48.95 -20.46 1.75
N THR A 442 -49.69 -19.55 1.10
CA THR A 442 -49.14 -18.70 0.04
C THR A 442 -48.50 -17.44 0.62
N TRP A 443 -47.41 -16.99 0.01
CA TRP A 443 -46.81 -15.70 0.38
C TRP A 443 -47.86 -14.58 0.22
N PRO A 444 -48.03 -13.69 1.21
CA PRO A 444 -49.16 -12.75 1.26
C PRO A 444 -49.13 -11.64 0.20
N SER A 445 -48.02 -11.47 -0.52
CA SER A 445 -47.83 -10.44 -1.54
C SER A 445 -47.59 -11.06 -2.92
N ASN A 446 -47.97 -10.37 -3.99
CA ASN A 446 -47.67 -10.79 -5.36
C ASN A 446 -46.19 -10.57 -5.75
N CYS A 447 -45.47 -9.76 -4.96
CA CYS A 447 -44.05 -9.46 -5.15
C CYS A 447 -43.27 -9.71 -3.85
N PHE A 448 -42.07 -10.24 -3.98
CA PHE A 448 -41.14 -10.45 -2.90
C PHE A 448 -40.09 -9.31 -2.91
N ASN A 449 -40.25 -8.36 -1.98
CA ASN A 449 -39.42 -7.16 -1.90
C ASN A 449 -38.24 -7.41 -0.96
N ILE A 450 -37.04 -7.34 -1.51
CA ILE A 450 -35.80 -7.59 -0.77
C ILE A 450 -35.00 -6.28 -0.71
N PRO A 451 -34.57 -5.79 0.46
CA PRO A 451 -33.71 -4.61 0.52
C PRO A 451 -32.46 -4.76 -0.36
N SER A 452 -32.15 -3.74 -1.16
CA SER A 452 -30.92 -3.71 -1.96
C SER A 452 -29.67 -3.58 -1.08
N HIS A 453 -29.80 -2.98 0.10
CA HIS A 453 -28.77 -2.88 1.12
C HIS A 453 -29.41 -2.82 2.51
N PRO A 454 -28.94 -3.57 3.52
CA PRO A 454 -29.60 -3.67 4.81
C PRO A 454 -29.59 -2.36 5.62
N GLU A 455 -28.51 -1.59 5.51
CA GLU A 455 -28.32 -0.35 6.28
C GLU A 455 -28.59 0.91 5.45
N ASN A 456 -28.91 0.77 4.15
CA ASN A 456 -29.09 1.91 3.26
C ASN A 456 -30.42 1.83 2.51
N ALA A 457 -31.46 2.33 3.18
CA ALA A 457 -32.82 2.36 2.63
C ALA A 457 -32.96 3.21 1.36
N SER A 458 -32.05 4.18 1.11
CA SER A 458 -32.14 5.03 -0.09
C SER A 458 -31.82 4.27 -1.38
N MET A 459 -31.22 3.08 -1.31
CA MET A 459 -31.00 2.20 -2.47
C MET A 459 -32.26 1.46 -2.93
N GLY A 460 -33.35 1.58 -2.18
CA GLY A 460 -34.60 0.90 -2.48
C GLY A 460 -34.51 -0.62 -2.32
N ASN A 461 -35.44 -1.31 -2.98
CA ASN A 461 -35.62 -2.75 -2.90
C ASN A 461 -35.46 -3.41 -4.27
N ARG A 462 -34.88 -4.61 -4.28
CA ARG A 462 -34.95 -5.58 -5.37
C ARG A 462 -36.33 -6.23 -5.35
N GLN A 463 -36.94 -6.39 -6.51
CA GLN A 463 -38.27 -7.00 -6.63
C GLN A 463 -38.14 -8.37 -7.30
N TRP A 464 -38.52 -9.41 -6.57
CA TRP A 464 -38.64 -10.76 -7.11
C TRP A 464 -40.12 -11.11 -7.33
N PRO A 465 -40.43 -12.04 -8.24
CA PRO A 465 -41.73 -12.70 -8.23
C PRO A 465 -41.93 -13.40 -6.88
N ALA A 466 -43.17 -13.37 -6.36
CA ALA A 466 -43.48 -14.09 -5.14
C ALA A 466 -43.28 -15.61 -5.34
N PRO A 467 -42.57 -16.29 -4.43
CA PRO A 467 -42.41 -17.75 -4.46
C PRO A 467 -43.75 -18.46 -4.35
N LYS A 468 -43.94 -19.55 -5.10
CA LYS A 468 -45.17 -20.34 -5.14
C LYS A 468 -44.88 -21.80 -4.83
N ASP A 469 -45.92 -22.50 -4.37
CA ASP A 469 -45.86 -23.96 -4.25
C ASP A 469 -45.47 -24.59 -5.60
N GLY A 470 -44.48 -25.47 -5.55
CA GLY A 470 -43.92 -26.16 -6.71
C GLY A 470 -42.85 -25.41 -7.49
N ASP A 471 -42.50 -24.17 -7.12
CA ASP A 471 -41.35 -23.48 -7.70
C ASP A 471 -40.05 -24.21 -7.38
N SER A 472 -39.10 -24.20 -8.30
CA SER A 472 -37.73 -24.64 -8.02
C SER A 472 -36.90 -23.50 -7.43
N ILE A 473 -36.26 -23.76 -6.29
CA ILE A 473 -35.29 -22.85 -5.67
C ILE A 473 -33.89 -23.43 -5.80
N LEU A 474 -32.90 -22.56 -5.94
CA LEU A 474 -31.50 -22.92 -5.98
C LEU A 474 -30.82 -22.48 -4.68
N MET A 475 -30.10 -23.43 -4.08
CA MET A 475 -29.32 -23.23 -2.86
C MET A 475 -27.88 -23.69 -3.08
N GLN A 476 -26.96 -23.12 -2.32
CA GLN A 476 -25.55 -23.48 -2.44
C GLN A 476 -25.30 -24.84 -1.78
N ALA A 477 -24.66 -25.77 -2.47
CA ALA A 477 -24.46 -27.14 -2.00
C ALA A 477 -23.83 -27.21 -0.58
N THR A 478 -22.88 -26.32 -0.30
CA THR A 478 -22.14 -26.27 0.97
C THR A 478 -22.94 -25.67 2.14
N ASP A 479 -24.05 -24.99 1.86
CA ASP A 479 -24.91 -24.37 2.86
C ASP A 479 -26.10 -25.26 3.26
N LEU A 480 -26.27 -26.43 2.62
CA LEU A 480 -27.40 -27.32 2.87
C LEU A 480 -27.34 -27.95 4.27
N SER A 481 -28.45 -27.86 4.98
CA SER A 481 -28.72 -28.57 6.23
C SER A 481 -30.17 -29.08 6.22
N ALA A 482 -30.50 -30.01 7.12
CA ALA A 482 -31.87 -30.54 7.22
C ALA A 482 -32.91 -29.46 7.57
N SER A 483 -32.49 -28.37 8.22
CA SER A 483 -33.35 -27.29 8.68
C SER A 483 -32.60 -25.95 8.65
N LEU A 484 -33.14 -25.00 7.90
CA LEU A 484 -32.50 -23.70 7.62
C LEU A 484 -33.54 -22.61 7.36
N ARG A 485 -33.08 -21.36 7.28
CA ARG A 485 -33.89 -20.21 6.87
C ARG A 485 -33.43 -19.67 5.53
N LEU A 486 -34.34 -19.60 4.58
CA LEU A 486 -34.18 -18.86 3.33
C LEU A 486 -34.27 -17.37 3.64
N LYS A 487 -33.17 -16.63 3.41
CA LYS A 487 -33.06 -15.21 3.77
C LYS A 487 -34.25 -14.40 3.21
N GLU A 488 -34.75 -13.49 4.04
CA GLU A 488 -35.95 -12.65 3.82
C GLU A 488 -37.28 -13.40 3.57
N PHE A 489 -37.29 -14.73 3.49
CA PHE A 489 -38.47 -15.50 3.07
C PHE A 489 -39.06 -16.39 4.16
N ALA A 490 -38.47 -17.56 4.43
CA ALA A 490 -39.13 -18.60 5.24
C ALA A 490 -38.14 -19.55 5.91
N ASN A 491 -38.58 -20.16 7.01
CA ASN A 491 -37.91 -21.33 7.58
C ASN A 491 -38.37 -22.58 6.81
N VAL A 492 -37.41 -23.44 6.47
CA VAL A 492 -37.67 -24.65 5.69
C VAL A 492 -37.00 -25.87 6.31
N THR A 493 -37.66 -27.02 6.16
CA THR A 493 -37.04 -28.34 6.29
C THR A 493 -36.65 -28.82 4.89
N VAL A 494 -35.39 -29.20 4.71
CA VAL A 494 -34.84 -29.60 3.40
C VAL A 494 -34.70 -31.11 3.35
N SER A 495 -35.28 -31.72 2.33
CA SER A 495 -35.13 -33.13 1.96
C SER A 495 -34.25 -33.27 0.71
N GLU A 496 -34.12 -34.49 0.19
CA GLU A 496 -33.34 -34.76 -1.03
C GLU A 496 -33.92 -34.04 -2.26
N ASP A 497 -35.24 -33.89 -2.34
CA ASP A 497 -35.92 -33.33 -3.53
C ASP A 497 -36.71 -32.05 -3.24
N ALA A 498 -36.99 -31.75 -1.97
CA ALA A 498 -37.89 -30.66 -1.60
C ALA A 498 -37.34 -29.75 -0.50
N ALA A 499 -37.86 -28.52 -0.47
CA ALA A 499 -37.73 -27.59 0.64
C ALA A 499 -39.15 -27.25 1.14
N ILE A 500 -39.50 -27.79 2.31
CA ILE A 500 -40.84 -27.69 2.89
C ILE A 500 -40.90 -26.44 3.76
N VAL A 501 -41.77 -25.49 3.42
CA VAL A 501 -41.99 -24.26 4.18
C VAL A 501 -42.76 -24.55 5.47
N GLU A 502 -42.17 -24.16 6.59
CA GLU A 502 -42.77 -24.28 7.92
C GLU A 502 -43.50 -22.99 8.32
N ASP A 503 -42.80 -21.86 8.23
CA ASP A 503 -43.32 -20.54 8.55
C ASP A 503 -42.51 -19.43 7.86
N PHE A 504 -43.17 -18.30 7.57
CA PHE A 504 -42.54 -17.13 6.94
C PHE A 504 -41.76 -16.28 7.94
N ASP A 505 -42.26 -16.20 9.18
CA ASP A 505 -41.66 -15.38 10.21
C ASP A 505 -40.32 -15.94 10.68
N ARG A 506 -39.52 -15.07 11.30
CA ARG A 506 -38.29 -15.52 11.94
C ARG A 506 -38.64 -16.00 13.35
N SER A 507 -38.91 -17.29 13.49
CA SER A 507 -39.33 -17.89 14.76
C SER A 507 -38.15 -18.39 15.61
N ASP A 508 -36.97 -18.64 15.03
CA ASP A 508 -35.81 -19.17 15.76
C ASP A 508 -34.42 -18.71 15.24
N ARG A 509 -33.36 -19.42 15.64
CA ARG A 509 -31.94 -19.15 15.32
C ARG A 509 -31.34 -20.13 14.30
N ARG A 510 -32.15 -20.69 13.39
CA ARG A 510 -31.63 -21.52 12.29
C ARG A 510 -30.61 -20.77 11.43
N GLN A 511 -29.74 -21.54 10.76
CA GLN A 511 -28.79 -21.00 9.79
C GLN A 511 -29.54 -20.29 8.66
N ILE A 512 -29.19 -19.03 8.41
CA ILE A 512 -29.74 -18.24 7.30
C ILE A 512 -28.84 -18.41 6.08
N ILE A 513 -29.42 -18.77 4.94
CA ILE A 513 -28.70 -18.93 3.67
C ILE A 513 -29.28 -17.98 2.61
N HIS A 514 -28.45 -17.56 1.67
CA HIS A 514 -28.92 -16.93 0.45
C HIS A 514 -29.40 -18.01 -0.52
N TRP A 515 -30.32 -17.65 -1.42
CA TRP A 515 -30.96 -18.55 -2.36
C TRP A 515 -31.46 -17.75 -3.56
N VAL A 516 -31.89 -18.40 -4.63
CA VAL A 516 -32.57 -17.74 -5.77
C VAL A 516 -33.71 -18.61 -6.30
N LEU A 517 -34.71 -17.99 -6.93
CA LEU A 517 -35.71 -18.70 -7.72
C LEU A 517 -35.09 -19.13 -9.07
N GLU A 518 -35.24 -20.39 -9.45
CA GLU A 518 -34.60 -20.93 -10.67
C GLU A 518 -35.09 -20.19 -11.92
N HIS A 519 -36.40 -19.93 -12.02
CA HIS A 519 -37.00 -19.19 -13.13
C HIS A 519 -36.75 -17.66 -13.09
N HIS A 520 -36.19 -17.16 -11.98
CA HIS A 520 -35.80 -15.76 -11.81
C HIS A 520 -34.31 -15.63 -11.48
N SER A 521 -33.50 -16.45 -12.15
CA SER A 521 -32.03 -16.37 -12.10
C SER A 521 -31.42 -16.47 -13.49
N ARG A 522 -30.16 -16.07 -13.60
CA ARG A 522 -29.35 -16.18 -14.82
C ARG A 522 -27.98 -16.77 -14.48
N ASP A 523 -27.29 -17.29 -15.49
CA ASP A 523 -25.97 -17.87 -15.30
C ASP A 523 -24.95 -16.80 -14.96
N ALA A 524 -24.06 -17.14 -14.04
CA ALA A 524 -22.98 -16.26 -13.61
C ALA A 524 -21.71 -17.06 -13.33
N VAL A 525 -20.57 -16.41 -13.57
CA VAL A 525 -19.24 -16.97 -13.30
C VAL A 525 -18.50 -16.01 -12.38
N LEU A 526 -18.02 -16.50 -11.24
CA LEU A 526 -17.14 -15.75 -10.34
C LEU A 526 -15.70 -16.20 -10.53
N LEU A 527 -14.83 -15.26 -10.91
CA LEU A 527 -13.39 -15.47 -11.02
C LEU A 527 -12.72 -15.13 -9.69
N THR A 528 -12.04 -16.10 -9.08
CA THR A 528 -11.29 -15.91 -7.83
C THR A 528 -9.81 -16.17 -8.07
N VAL A 529 -8.95 -15.57 -7.25
CA VAL A 529 -7.51 -15.82 -7.27
C VAL A 529 -7.16 -16.73 -6.11
N GLU A 530 -6.60 -17.91 -6.41
CA GLU A 530 -6.06 -18.81 -5.41
C GLU A 530 -4.59 -19.12 -5.73
N GLY A 531 -3.69 -18.64 -4.86
CA GLY A 531 -2.26 -18.68 -5.14
C GLY A 531 -1.95 -17.93 -6.44
N ASN A 532 -1.40 -18.65 -7.43
CA ASN A 532 -1.08 -18.09 -8.75
C ASN A 532 -2.08 -18.50 -9.85
N GLN A 533 -3.24 -19.06 -9.49
CA GLN A 533 -4.25 -19.52 -10.45
C GLN A 533 -5.54 -18.72 -10.32
N ILE A 534 -6.20 -18.51 -11.47
CA ILE A 534 -7.55 -17.95 -11.53
C ILE A 534 -8.52 -19.12 -11.59
N LYS A 535 -9.34 -19.29 -10.53
CA LYS A 535 -10.42 -20.26 -10.52
C LYS A 535 -11.70 -19.65 -11.07
N ARG A 536 -12.49 -20.50 -11.73
CA ARG A 536 -13.81 -20.16 -12.27
C ARG A 536 -14.85 -20.90 -11.46
N LEU A 537 -15.68 -20.17 -10.73
CA LEU A 537 -16.78 -20.71 -9.95
C LEU A 537 -18.07 -20.46 -10.72
N LEU A 538 -18.73 -21.53 -11.16
CA LEU A 538 -20.02 -21.45 -11.85
C LEU A 538 -21.13 -21.32 -10.81
N GLY A 539 -22.14 -20.51 -11.12
CA GLY A 539 -23.27 -20.31 -10.25
C GLY A 539 -24.44 -19.61 -10.93
N ARG A 540 -25.44 -19.29 -10.10
CA ARG A 540 -26.69 -18.66 -10.53
C ARG A 540 -26.88 -17.37 -9.75
N LEU A 541 -26.96 -16.26 -10.46
CA LEU A 541 -27.27 -14.95 -9.90
C LEU A 541 -28.78 -14.71 -10.01
N GLU A 542 -29.38 -14.01 -9.06
CA GLU A 542 -30.72 -13.47 -9.26
C GLU A 542 -30.81 -12.67 -10.57
N ASN A 543 -32.01 -12.59 -11.14
CA ASN A 543 -32.19 -11.95 -12.43
C ASN A 543 -32.14 -10.42 -12.34
N VAL A 544 -30.93 -9.84 -12.38
CA VAL A 544 -30.67 -8.41 -12.33
C VAL A 544 -29.83 -7.93 -13.51
N ASP A 545 -30.14 -6.75 -14.02
CA ASP A 545 -29.34 -6.09 -15.06
C ASP A 545 -28.19 -5.31 -14.42
N LEU A 546 -26.97 -5.68 -14.79
CA LEU A 546 -25.74 -5.06 -14.33
C LEU A 546 -24.88 -4.65 -15.52
N GLU A 547 -24.11 -3.59 -15.33
CA GLU A 547 -23.17 -3.07 -16.32
C GLU A 547 -21.73 -3.46 -15.99
N ILE A 548 -20.89 -3.56 -17.01
CA ILE A 548 -19.45 -3.79 -16.83
C ILE A 548 -18.85 -2.65 -16.01
N GLY A 549 -18.04 -3.00 -15.02
CA GLY A 549 -17.42 -2.07 -14.09
C GLY A 549 -18.22 -1.84 -12.81
N LYS A 550 -19.46 -2.36 -12.72
CA LYS A 550 -20.26 -2.24 -11.51
C LYS A 550 -19.71 -3.16 -10.41
N VAL A 551 -19.38 -2.57 -9.26
CA VAL A 551 -19.06 -3.30 -8.03
C VAL A 551 -20.37 -3.64 -7.31
N VAL A 552 -20.46 -4.88 -6.84
CA VAL A 552 -21.59 -5.45 -6.11
C VAL A 552 -21.09 -6.27 -4.93
N GLN A 553 -21.95 -6.52 -3.95
CA GLN A 553 -21.68 -7.48 -2.88
C GLN A 553 -22.52 -8.72 -3.10
N LEU A 554 -21.85 -9.84 -3.37
CA LEU A 554 -22.49 -11.15 -3.48
C LEU A 554 -22.73 -11.66 -2.06
N GLU A 555 -23.99 -11.86 -1.71
CA GLU A 555 -24.40 -12.16 -0.34
C GLU A 555 -23.68 -13.38 0.22
N ARG A 556 -23.00 -13.20 1.38
CA ARG A 556 -22.22 -14.27 2.05
C ARG A 556 -21.06 -14.83 1.21
N VAL A 557 -20.71 -14.18 0.10
CA VAL A 557 -19.57 -14.53 -0.77
C VAL A 557 -18.51 -13.44 -0.71
N GLY A 558 -18.90 -12.16 -0.78
CA GLY A 558 -18.00 -11.01 -0.72
C GLY A 558 -18.22 -10.02 -1.87
N PHE A 559 -17.33 -9.04 -1.99
CA PHE A 559 -17.39 -8.04 -3.05
C PHE A 559 -16.89 -8.59 -4.39
N ALA A 560 -17.59 -8.23 -5.46
CA ALA A 560 -17.22 -8.61 -6.82
C ALA A 560 -17.49 -7.47 -7.81
N ILE A 561 -16.70 -7.39 -8.88
CA ILE A 561 -16.91 -6.44 -9.99
C ILE A 561 -17.34 -7.19 -11.25
N VAL A 562 -18.33 -6.66 -11.97
CA VAL A 562 -18.71 -7.19 -13.29
C VAL A 562 -17.61 -6.86 -14.29
N THR A 563 -16.87 -7.85 -14.77
CA THR A 563 -15.76 -7.65 -15.71
C THR A 563 -16.15 -7.95 -17.16
N LYS A 564 -17.16 -8.79 -17.37
CA LYS A 564 -17.64 -9.14 -18.71
C LYS A 564 -19.10 -9.59 -18.68
N ILE A 565 -19.81 -9.29 -19.77
CA ILE A 565 -21.13 -9.85 -20.09
C ILE A 565 -20.93 -10.67 -21.37
N GLN A 566 -21.28 -11.96 -21.34
CA GLN A 566 -21.17 -12.85 -22.51
C GLN A 566 -22.33 -12.64 -23.48
N GLU A 567 -22.18 -13.13 -24.72
CA GLU A 567 -23.21 -13.00 -25.77
C GLU A 567 -24.53 -13.70 -25.38
N ASP A 568 -24.46 -14.76 -24.58
CA ASP A 568 -25.61 -15.49 -24.04
C ASP A 568 -26.24 -14.81 -22.81
N GLY A 569 -25.72 -13.65 -22.38
CA GLY A 569 -26.17 -12.92 -21.20
C GLY A 569 -25.51 -13.34 -19.89
N THR A 570 -24.61 -14.34 -19.90
CA THR A 570 -23.89 -14.78 -18.69
C THR A 570 -23.02 -13.66 -18.13
N LEU A 571 -23.21 -13.35 -16.84
CA LEU A 571 -22.42 -12.35 -16.13
C LEU A 571 -21.11 -12.96 -15.61
N VAL A 572 -19.98 -12.30 -15.88
CA VAL A 572 -18.68 -12.70 -15.36
C VAL A 572 -18.21 -11.65 -14.36
N PHE A 573 -17.96 -12.12 -13.15
CA PHE A 573 -17.47 -11.33 -12.04
C PHE A 573 -16.01 -11.64 -11.75
N THR A 574 -15.27 -10.66 -11.26
CA THR A 574 -13.99 -10.89 -10.60
C THR A 574 -14.13 -10.55 -9.12
N TYR A 575 -13.74 -11.49 -8.27
CA TYR A 575 -13.79 -11.34 -6.82
C TYR A 575 -12.76 -10.31 -6.34
N LEU A 576 -13.18 -9.45 -5.39
CA LEU A 576 -12.34 -8.43 -4.79
C LEU A 576 -11.70 -8.93 -3.50
N HIS A 577 -12.56 -9.07 -2.48
CA HIS A 577 -12.31 -9.44 -1.09
C HIS A 577 -13.68 -9.66 -0.39
N ASP A 578 -13.63 -10.13 0.85
CA ASP A 578 -14.81 -10.37 1.69
C ASP A 578 -15.59 -9.09 2.02
#